data_AF-A0A3D4HJM3-F1
#
_entry.id   AF-A0A3D4HJM3-F1
#
_cell.length_a   1.000
_cell.length_b   1.000
_cell.length_c   1.000
_cell.angle_alpha   90.00
_cell.angle_beta   90.00
_cell.angle_gamma   90.00
#
_symmetry.space_group_name_H-M   'P 1'
#
loop_
_entity.id
_entity.type
_entity.pdbx_description
1 polymer ?
#
loop_
_entity_poly.entity_id
_entity_poly.type
_entity_poly.pdbx_seq_one_letter_code
_entity_poly.pdbx_strand_id
1 'polypeptide(L)'
;MRYRIVLRRRFKTGAFFEGILPVISIFAALLFSGGALLLFGVSPLAAYRAMFRGALGSGYGLSEVIVKAIPLVISGVAVALAFRMKVWNIGAEGQIYLGALASAAAVRFLPSDSRVVMLLTMTVAAIIAGGAWGYVAGFLKSRWN
;
A
#
# COMPACT_ATOMS: atom_id res chain seq x y z
N MET A 1 -54.21 5.95 -1.64
CA MET A 1 -53.00 5.15 -1.96
C MET A 1 -51.83 5.68 -1.13
N ARG A 2 -51.28 4.90 -0.19
CA ARG A 2 -50.11 5.31 0.62
C ARG A 2 -48.84 4.89 -0.09
N TYR A 3 -48.06 5.85 -0.58
CA TYR A 3 -46.73 5.58 -1.11
C TYR A 3 -45.82 5.10 0.03
N ARG A 4 -45.23 3.91 -0.13
CA ARG A 4 -44.25 3.35 0.80
C ARG A 4 -42.85 3.71 0.30
N ILE A 5 -42.22 4.71 0.91
CA ILE A 5 -40.84 5.08 0.59
C ILE A 5 -39.94 3.92 1.03
N VAL A 6 -39.30 3.26 0.07
CA VAL A 6 -38.31 2.20 0.32
C VAL A 6 -36.93 2.78 0.04
N LEU A 7 -36.20 3.10 1.12
CA LEU A 7 -34.80 3.50 1.03
C LEU A 7 -33.96 2.27 0.62
N ARG A 8 -33.47 2.26 -0.63
CA ARG A 8 -32.48 1.27 -1.09
C ARG A 8 -31.09 1.90 -1.10
N ARG A 9 -30.10 1.22 -0.52
CA ARG A 9 -28.69 1.62 -0.56
C ARG A 9 -28.23 1.68 -2.03
N ARG A 10 -27.77 2.85 -2.50
CA ARG A 10 -27.14 2.97 -3.81
C ARG A 10 -25.74 2.36 -3.72
N PHE A 11 -25.47 1.34 -4.52
CA PHE A 11 -24.16 0.68 -4.60
C PHE A 11 -23.18 1.38 -5.55
N LYS A 12 -23.66 2.35 -6.35
CA LYS A 12 -22.84 3.19 -7.21
C LYS A 12 -23.04 4.65 -6.80
N THR A 13 -21.93 5.35 -6.59
CA THR A 13 -21.93 6.80 -6.38
C THR A 13 -21.99 7.47 -7.75
N GLY A 14 -22.40 8.75 -7.83
CA GLY A 14 -22.34 9.46 -9.11
C GLY A 14 -20.88 9.63 -9.55
N ALA A 15 -20.60 9.53 -10.85
CA ALA A 15 -19.23 9.66 -11.40
C ALA A 15 -18.51 10.95 -10.94
N PHE A 16 -19.27 12.03 -10.76
CA PHE A 16 -18.77 13.28 -10.17
C PHE A 16 -18.24 13.08 -8.73
N PHE A 17 -18.99 12.38 -7.88
CA PHE A 17 -18.57 12.08 -6.52
C PHE A 17 -17.35 11.14 -6.50
N GLU A 18 -17.29 10.15 -7.39
CA GLU A 18 -16.15 9.24 -7.48
C GLU A 18 -14.85 9.98 -7.86
N GLY A 19 -14.92 10.98 -8.74
CA GLY A 19 -13.75 11.78 -9.13
C GLY A 19 -13.35 12.84 -8.11
N ILE A 20 -14.30 13.50 -7.45
CA ILE A 20 -14.00 14.62 -6.54
C ILE A 20 -13.57 14.14 -5.15
N LEU A 21 -14.04 12.97 -4.70
CA LEU A 21 -13.73 12.43 -3.37
C LEU A 21 -12.22 12.26 -3.12
N PRO A 22 -11.41 11.66 -4.02
CA PRO A 22 -9.97 11.57 -3.84
C PRO A 22 -9.30 12.94 -3.73
N VAL A 23 -9.75 13.91 -4.53
CA VAL A 23 -9.21 15.28 -4.49
C VAL A 23 -9.47 15.93 -3.14
N ILE A 24 -10.72 15.88 -2.66
CA ILE A 24 -11.09 16.38 -1.32
C ILE A 24 -10.28 15.67 -0.24
N SER A 25 -10.07 14.36 -0.37
CA SER A 25 -9.30 13.57 0.61
C SER A 25 -7.83 14.01 0.67
N ILE A 26 -7.21 14.31 -0.47
CA ILE A 26 -5.84 14.84 -0.53
C ILE A 26 -5.77 16.21 0.16
N PHE A 27 -6.69 17.12 -0.14
CA PHE A 27 -6.71 18.44 0.52
C PHE A 27 -6.97 18.33 2.02
N ALA A 28 -7.88 17.46 2.45
CA ALA A 28 -8.13 17.22 3.87
C ALA A 28 -6.88 16.66 4.58
N ALA A 29 -6.16 15.73 3.96
CA ALA A 29 -4.92 15.18 4.50
C ALA A 29 -3.79 16.23 4.59
N LEU A 30 -3.67 17.10 3.58
CA LEU A 30 -2.74 18.23 3.61
C LEU A 30 -3.13 19.24 4.71
N LEU A 31 -4.40 19.59 4.85
CA LEU A 31 -4.83 20.49 5.93
C LEU A 31 -4.54 19.90 7.31
N PHE A 32 -4.86 18.62 7.51
CA PHE A 32 -4.64 17.93 8.78
C PHE A 32 -3.15 17.83 9.13
N SER A 33 -2.32 17.35 8.19
CA SER A 33 -0.87 17.26 8.39
C SER A 33 -0.24 18.64 8.57
N GLY A 34 -0.79 19.68 7.94
CA GLY A 34 -0.30 21.05 8.07
C GLY A 34 -0.57 21.62 9.44
N GLY A 35 -1.77 21.34 9.99
CA GLY A 35 -2.08 21.61 11.39
C GLY A 35 -1.09 20.92 12.34
N ALA A 36 -0.79 19.63 12.10
CA ALA A 36 0.19 18.91 12.90
C ALA A 36 1.60 19.53 12.82
N LEU A 37 2.06 19.92 11.63
CA LEU A 37 3.36 20.60 11.45
C LEU A 37 3.44 21.92 12.22
N LEU A 38 2.35 22.70 12.25
CA LEU A 38 2.28 23.93 13.04
C LEU A 38 2.42 23.67 14.53
N LEU A 39 1.85 22.57 15.06
CA LEU A 39 2.02 22.19 16.47
C LEU A 39 3.49 21.90 16.83
N PHE A 40 4.30 21.47 15.85
CA PHE A 40 5.74 21.26 16.01
C PHE A 40 6.58 22.51 15.64
N GLY A 41 5.94 23.66 15.38
CA GLY A 41 6.63 24.90 14.99
C GLY A 41 7.23 24.89 13.58
N VAL A 42 6.83 23.94 12.74
CA VAL A 42 7.31 23.82 11.35
C VAL A 42 6.32 24.50 10.40
N SER A 43 6.82 25.37 9.52
CA SER A 43 6.00 26.00 8.47
C SER A 43 5.47 24.93 7.49
N PRO A 44 4.14 24.72 7.38
CA PRO A 44 3.58 23.70 6.49
C PRO A 44 3.89 23.98 5.03
N LEU A 45 3.83 25.26 4.62
CA LEU A 45 4.10 25.64 3.24
C LEU A 45 5.57 25.35 2.86
N ALA A 46 6.51 25.61 3.76
CA ALA A 46 7.92 25.27 3.55
C ALA A 46 8.10 23.74 3.46
N ALA A 47 7.46 22.99 4.36
CA ALA A 47 7.51 21.53 4.37
C ALA A 47 6.93 20.92 3.09
N TYR A 48 5.75 21.37 2.63
CA TYR A 48 5.17 20.89 1.37
C TYR A 48 5.97 21.28 0.15
N ARG A 49 6.57 22.48 0.13
CA ARG A 49 7.47 22.88 -0.95
C ARG A 49 8.72 22.00 -0.98
N ALA A 50 9.28 21.67 0.18
CA ALA A 50 10.40 20.74 0.29
C ALA A 50 10.00 19.32 -0.15
N MET A 51 8.83 18.84 0.28
CA MET A 51 8.28 17.54 -0.13
C MET A 51 8.11 17.45 -1.66
N PHE A 52 7.49 18.46 -2.28
CA PHE A 52 7.32 18.50 -3.74
C PHE A 52 8.66 18.56 -4.47
N ARG A 53 9.60 19.40 -4.03
CA ARG A 53 10.94 19.49 -4.65
C ARG A 53 11.74 18.20 -4.45
N GLY A 54 11.65 17.57 -3.28
CA GLY A 54 12.32 16.29 -3.01
C GLY A 54 11.78 15.16 -3.89
N ALA A 55 10.46 15.11 -4.07
CA ALA A 55 9.80 14.06 -4.84
C ALA A 55 9.90 14.27 -6.37
N LEU A 56 9.74 15.49 -6.87
CA LEU A 56 9.58 15.77 -8.30
C LEU A 56 10.58 16.80 -8.87
N GLY A 57 11.40 17.43 -8.01
CA GLY A 57 12.31 18.50 -8.43
C GLY A 57 13.62 18.02 -9.08
N SER A 58 13.87 16.71 -9.13
CA SER A 58 15.07 16.13 -9.77
C SER A 58 14.77 14.75 -10.35
N GLY A 59 15.60 14.30 -11.30
CA GLY A 59 15.51 12.95 -11.85
C GLY A 59 15.72 11.86 -10.79
N TYR A 60 16.61 12.10 -9.81
CA TYR A 60 16.81 11.20 -8.67
C TYR A 60 15.57 11.12 -7.77
N GLY A 61 14.97 12.27 -7.43
CA GLY A 61 13.74 12.32 -6.63
C GLY A 61 12.60 11.55 -7.30
N LEU A 62 12.42 11.74 -8.61
CA LEU A 62 11.42 11.01 -9.38
C LEU A 62 11.70 9.50 -9.38
N SER A 63 12.96 9.10 -9.53
CA SER A 63 13.37 7.70 -9.45
C SER A 63 13.02 7.09 -8.10
N GLU A 64 13.28 7.80 -6.99
CA GLU A 64 12.93 7.35 -5.64
C GLU A 64 11.42 7.21 -5.43
N VAL A 65 10.62 8.11 -6.02
CA VAL A 65 9.15 7.99 -6.00
C VAL A 65 8.72 6.71 -6.71
N ILE A 66 9.27 6.44 -7.89
CA ILE A 66 8.94 5.24 -8.68
C ILE A 66 9.37 3.96 -7.92
N VAL A 67 10.58 3.93 -7.39
CA VAL A 67 11.11 2.78 -6.61
C VAL A 67 10.20 2.45 -5.43
N LYS A 68 9.69 3.46 -4.73
CA LYS A 68 8.73 3.26 -3.62
C LYS A 68 7.31 2.93 -4.10
N ALA A 69 6.89 3.47 -5.25
CA ALA A 69 5.56 3.21 -5.80
C ALA A 69 5.39 1.78 -6.33
N ILE A 70 6.42 1.18 -6.92
CA ILE A 70 6.39 -0.18 -7.48
C ILE A 70 5.82 -1.22 -6.49
N PRO A 71 6.38 -1.41 -5.27
CA PRO A 71 5.87 -2.40 -4.33
C PRO A 71 4.44 -2.07 -3.87
N LEU A 72 4.08 -0.79 -3.73
CA LEU A 72 2.74 -0.38 -3.35
C LEU A 72 1.70 -0.71 -4.43
N VAL A 73 2.04 -0.50 -5.70
CA VAL A 73 1.16 -0.84 -6.84
C VAL A 73 0.99 -2.35 -6.94
N ILE A 74 2.07 -3.12 -6.84
CA ILE A 74 2.03 -4.59 -6.85
C ILE A 74 1.15 -5.11 -5.69
N SER A 75 1.32 -4.54 -4.50
CA SER A 75 0.47 -4.84 -3.34
C SER A 75 -1.00 -4.52 -3.58
N GLY A 76 -1.30 -3.36 -4.16
CA GLY A 76 -2.66 -2.98 -4.53
C GLY A 76 -3.32 -3.99 -5.48
N VAL A 77 -2.58 -4.49 -6.48
CA VAL A 77 -3.05 -5.53 -7.39
C VAL A 77 -3.26 -6.86 -6.66
N ALA A 78 -2.34 -7.26 -5.77
CA ALA A 78 -2.47 -8.48 -4.97
C ALA A 78 -3.69 -8.43 -4.03
N VAL A 79 -3.93 -7.30 -3.36
CA VAL A 79 -5.10 -7.08 -2.51
C VAL A 79 -6.38 -7.05 -3.33
N ALA A 80 -6.38 -6.44 -4.52
CA ALA A 80 -7.53 -6.46 -5.42
C ALA A 80 -7.91 -7.89 -5.84
N LEU A 81 -6.92 -8.77 -6.07
CA LEU A 81 -7.16 -10.19 -6.31
C LEU A 81 -7.77 -10.88 -5.08
N ALA A 82 -7.26 -10.61 -3.88
CA ALA A 82 -7.82 -11.15 -2.64
C ALA A 82 -9.29 -10.73 -2.42
N PHE A 83 -9.63 -9.48 -2.74
CA PHE A 83 -11.02 -9.00 -2.66
C PHE A 83 -11.98 -9.71 -3.61
N ARG A 84 -11.51 -10.19 -4.77
CA ARG A 84 -12.34 -11.03 -5.65
C ARG A 84 -12.72 -12.35 -4.99
N MET A 85 -11.89 -12.88 -4.11
CA MET A 85 -12.17 -14.06 -3.29
C MET A 85 -12.97 -13.73 -2.01
N LYS A 86 -13.42 -12.47 -1.85
CA LYS A 86 -14.08 -11.96 -0.62
C LYS A 86 -13.21 -12.10 0.62
N VAL A 87 -11.88 -12.14 0.44
CA VAL A 87 -10.90 -12.14 1.52
C VAL A 87 -10.35 -10.73 1.67
N TRP A 88 -10.47 -10.18 2.88
CA TRP A 88 -9.97 -8.87 3.20
C TRP A 88 -8.52 -8.97 3.70
N ASN A 89 -7.56 -8.49 2.90
CA ASN A 89 -6.12 -8.55 3.22
C ASN A 89 -5.60 -7.16 3.66
N ILE A 90 -5.56 -6.90 4.97
CA ILE A 90 -4.96 -5.67 5.55
C ILE A 90 -3.44 -5.81 5.67
N GLY A 91 -2.94 -7.05 5.86
CA GLY A 91 -1.56 -7.33 6.23
C GLY A 91 -0.55 -7.25 5.08
N ALA A 92 -0.94 -6.75 3.91
CA ALA A 92 -0.12 -6.74 2.71
C ALA A 92 1.22 -6.00 2.89
N GLU A 93 1.23 -4.92 3.68
CA GLU A 93 2.47 -4.21 4.03
C GLU A 93 3.45 -5.12 4.79
N GLY A 94 2.96 -5.89 5.77
CA GLY A 94 3.80 -6.86 6.48
C GLY A 94 4.27 -8.02 5.59
N GLN A 95 3.46 -8.44 4.61
CA GLN A 95 3.88 -9.44 3.61
C GLN A 95 5.06 -8.93 2.77
N ILE A 96 5.02 -7.66 2.36
CA ILE A 96 6.13 -7.01 1.63
C ILE A 96 7.38 -6.95 2.49
N TYR A 97 7.28 -6.47 3.74
CA TYR A 97 8.46 -6.33 4.60
C TYR A 97 9.09 -7.67 4.95
N LEU A 98 8.29 -8.69 5.27
CA LEU A 98 8.83 -10.02 5.55
C LEU A 98 9.40 -10.68 4.29
N GLY A 99 8.80 -10.46 3.13
CA GLY A 99 9.37 -10.92 1.86
C GLY A 99 10.72 -10.25 1.56
N ALA A 100 10.83 -8.94 1.79
CA ALA A 100 12.06 -8.18 1.61
C ALA A 100 13.17 -8.64 2.59
N LEU A 101 12.81 -8.84 3.86
CA LEU A 101 13.73 -9.37 4.87
C LEU A 101 14.23 -10.77 4.50
N ALA A 102 13.34 -11.66 4.06
CA ALA A 102 13.71 -13.01 3.65
C ALA A 102 14.57 -13.02 2.38
N SER A 103 14.32 -12.11 1.44
CA SER A 103 15.19 -11.91 0.27
C SER A 103 16.60 -11.48 0.67
N ALA A 104 16.72 -10.52 1.60
CA ALA A 104 18.00 -10.07 2.12
C ALA A 104 18.73 -11.19 2.89
N ALA A 105 18.00 -11.97 3.68
CA ALA A 105 18.53 -13.14 4.37
C ALA A 105 19.03 -14.21 3.38
N ALA A 106 18.30 -14.46 2.29
CA ALA A 106 18.72 -15.39 1.25
C ALA A 106 20.06 -14.99 0.64
N VAL A 107 20.26 -13.71 0.31
CA VAL A 107 21.56 -13.22 -0.18
C VAL A 107 22.68 -13.45 0.84
N ARG A 108 22.40 -13.24 2.13
CA ARG A 108 23.40 -13.30 3.20
C ARG A 108 23.80 -14.73 3.58
N PHE A 109 22.85 -15.65 3.61
CA PHE A 109 23.02 -17.01 4.15
C PHE A 109 23.04 -18.10 3.09
N LEU A 110 22.51 -17.85 1.88
CA LEU A 110 22.52 -18.77 0.75
C LEU A 110 23.16 -18.10 -0.48
N PRO A 111 24.44 -17.65 -0.38
CA PRO A 111 25.09 -16.99 -1.49
C PRO A 111 25.28 -17.93 -2.68
N SER A 112 25.15 -17.38 -3.88
CA SER A 112 25.33 -18.09 -5.16
C SER A 112 25.96 -17.14 -6.17
N ASP A 113 26.99 -17.61 -6.87
CA ASP A 113 27.68 -16.84 -7.92
C ASP A 113 26.80 -16.64 -9.16
N SER A 114 25.85 -17.55 -9.39
CA SER A 114 24.87 -17.40 -10.46
C SER A 114 23.81 -16.38 -10.07
N ARG A 115 23.74 -15.28 -10.85
CA ARG A 115 22.74 -14.22 -10.69
C ARG A 115 21.31 -14.75 -10.81
N VAL A 116 21.08 -15.69 -11.73
CA VAL A 116 19.76 -16.29 -11.96
C VAL A 116 19.34 -17.11 -10.75
N VAL A 117 20.24 -17.96 -10.24
CA VAL A 117 19.97 -18.77 -9.04
C VAL A 117 19.71 -17.87 -7.84
N MET A 118 20.50 -16.81 -7.66
CA MET A 118 20.29 -15.85 -6.58
C MET A 118 18.91 -15.20 -6.64
N LEU A 119 18.50 -14.68 -7.80
CA LEU A 119 17.18 -14.05 -7.97
C LEU A 119 16.04 -15.03 -7.68
N LEU A 120 16.17 -16.30 -8.10
CA LEU A 120 15.18 -17.33 -7.83
C LEU A 120 15.11 -17.64 -6.33
N THR A 121 16.25 -17.83 -5.65
CA THR A 121 16.28 -18.11 -4.21
C THR A 121 15.70 -16.94 -3.40
N MET A 122 16.01 -15.69 -3.77
CA MET A 122 15.42 -14.50 -3.15
C MET A 122 13.89 -14.49 -3.34
N THR A 123 13.41 -14.76 -4.55
CA THR A 123 11.97 -14.77 -4.88
C THR A 123 11.23 -15.84 -4.09
N VAL A 124 11.78 -17.06 -4.04
CA VAL A 124 11.19 -18.17 -3.27
C VAL A 124 11.16 -17.85 -1.78
N ALA A 125 12.25 -17.32 -1.22
CA ALA A 125 12.31 -16.89 0.17
C ALA A 125 11.25 -15.81 0.47
N ALA A 126 11.08 -14.85 -0.43
CA ALA A 126 10.05 -13.81 -0.29
C ALA A 126 8.63 -14.37 -0.30
N ILE A 127 8.32 -15.27 -1.23
CA ILE A 127 7.01 -15.94 -1.34
C ILE A 127 6.71 -16.72 -0.06
N ILE A 128 7.68 -17.48 0.45
CA ILE A 128 7.49 -18.29 1.66
C ILE A 128 7.25 -17.38 2.87
N ALA A 129 8.09 -16.36 3.09
CA ALA A 129 7.98 -15.49 4.26
C ALA A 129 6.73 -14.59 4.23
N GLY A 130 6.46 -13.95 3.08
CA GLY A 130 5.26 -13.15 2.89
C GLY A 130 3.98 -14.00 2.94
N GLY A 131 4.03 -15.20 2.35
CA GLY A 131 2.96 -16.19 2.43
C GLY A 131 2.70 -16.66 3.85
N ALA A 132 3.76 -16.96 4.63
CA ALA A 132 3.66 -17.33 6.03
C ALA A 132 3.01 -16.22 6.88
N TRP A 133 3.35 -14.96 6.61
CA TRP A 133 2.70 -13.82 7.28
C TRP A 133 1.21 -13.72 6.97
N GLY A 134 0.85 -13.83 5.69
CA GLY A 134 -0.56 -13.87 5.27
C GLY A 134 -1.32 -15.07 5.82
N TYR A 135 -0.64 -16.20 5.92
CA TYR A 135 -1.19 -17.45 6.41
C TYR A 135 -1.68 -17.33 7.85
N VAL A 136 -0.98 -16.60 8.73
CA VAL A 136 -1.43 -16.39 10.12
C VAL A 136 -2.86 -15.86 10.15
N ALA A 137 -3.14 -14.76 9.46
CA ALA A 137 -4.49 -14.19 9.42
C ALA A 137 -5.50 -15.11 8.72
N GLY A 138 -5.09 -15.78 7.64
CA GLY A 138 -5.93 -16.74 6.92
C GLY A 138 -6.35 -17.93 7.79
N PHE A 139 -5.41 -18.49 8.55
CA PHE A 139 -5.63 -19.61 9.46
C PHE A 139 -6.56 -19.22 10.61
N LEU A 140 -6.28 -18.09 11.28
CA LEU A 140 -7.14 -17.59 12.37
C LEU A 140 -8.58 -17.38 11.86
N LYS A 141 -8.73 -16.78 10.67
CA LYS A 141 -10.07 -16.61 10.08
C LYS A 141 -10.74 -17.95 9.79
N SER A 142 -10.04 -18.92 9.20
CA SER A 142 -10.62 -20.23 8.89
C SER A 142 -11.00 -21.04 10.14
N ARG A 143 -10.33 -20.81 11.27
CA ARG A 143 -10.55 -21.59 12.50
C ARG A 143 -11.67 -21.02 13.37
N TRP A 144 -11.88 -19.71 13.36
CA TRP A 144 -12.80 -19.01 14.28
C TRP A 144 -13.98 -18.30 13.60
N ASN A 145 -14.06 -18.32 12.28
CA ASN A 145 -15.15 -17.70 11.51
C ASN A 145 -15.77 -18.70 10.54
#